data_AF-A0AA41V4A2-F1
#
_entry.id   AF-A0AA41V4A2-F1
#
_cell.length_a   1.000
_cell.length_b   1.000
_cell.length_c   1.000
_cell.angle_alpha   90.00
_cell.angle_beta   90.00
_cell.angle_gamma   90.00
#
_symmetry.space_group_name_H-M   'P 1'
#
loop_
_entity.id
_entity.type
_entity.pdbx_description
1 polymer ?
#
loop_
_entity_poly.entity_id
_entity_poly.type
_entity_poly.pdbx_seq_one_letter_code
_entity_poly.pdbx_strand_id
1 'polypeptide(L)'
;MFAESSPPLSWDREHAYTRDAIELYYEAGSGSPLSKTEYLRHLLEGTAGALAESIIEEEKDASVSITDSASAGKVSVRWVKVNEKKTLHDVLRQPNFVIPGIPVVYVVSKSSSFYEKFKDGKWVPPP
;
A
#
# COMPACT_ATOMS: atom_id res chain seq x y z
N MET A 1 -16.00 -0.08 -9.15
CA MET A 1 -16.03 -0.91 -7.92
C MET A 1 -17.17 -0.49 -7.00
N PHE A 2 -17.31 0.79 -6.67
CA PHE A 2 -18.33 1.29 -5.72
C PHE A 2 -19.33 2.29 -6.36
N ALA A 3 -19.57 2.20 -7.67
CA ALA A 3 -20.54 3.07 -8.33
C ALA A 3 -21.97 2.60 -8.00
N GLU A 4 -22.95 3.49 -8.02
CA GLU A 4 -24.37 3.15 -7.76
C GLU A 4 -24.91 2.06 -8.70
N SER A 5 -24.39 2.01 -9.94
CA SER A 5 -24.73 0.98 -10.93
C SER A 5 -23.97 -0.34 -10.73
N SER A 6 -23.08 -0.43 -9.75
CA SER A 6 -22.31 -1.66 -9.47
C SER A 6 -23.21 -2.67 -8.76
N PRO A 7 -23.02 -3.98 -8.98
CA PRO A 7 -23.69 -5.00 -8.19
C PRO A 7 -23.44 -4.80 -6.69
N PRO A 8 -24.40 -5.12 -5.82
CA PRO A 8 -24.24 -4.99 -4.37
C PRO A 8 -23.09 -5.88 -3.88
N LEU A 9 -22.34 -5.37 -2.91
CA LEU A 9 -21.25 -6.10 -2.29
C LEU A 9 -21.83 -7.11 -1.30
N SER A 10 -21.66 -8.41 -1.57
CA SER A 10 -22.27 -9.48 -0.76
C SER A 10 -21.86 -9.48 0.71
N TRP A 11 -20.72 -8.86 1.04
CA TRP A 11 -20.20 -8.70 2.39
C TRP A 11 -20.65 -7.39 3.08
N ASP A 12 -21.11 -6.38 2.33
CA ASP A 12 -21.52 -5.07 2.85
C ASP A 12 -23.01 -5.07 3.24
N ARG A 13 -23.35 -5.76 4.32
CA ARG A 13 -24.74 -5.90 4.78
C ARG A 13 -25.38 -4.56 5.16
N GLU A 14 -24.57 -3.60 5.59
CA GLU A 14 -25.01 -2.28 6.04
C GLU A 14 -25.06 -1.25 4.90
N HIS A 15 -24.66 -1.63 3.68
CA HIS A 15 -24.56 -0.74 2.51
C HIS A 15 -23.68 0.49 2.81
N ALA A 16 -22.64 0.31 3.61
CA ALA A 16 -21.76 1.39 4.05
C ALA A 16 -20.77 1.79 2.95
N TYR A 17 -20.44 0.93 2.00
CA TYR A 17 -19.40 1.16 0.99
C TYR A 17 -19.98 1.78 -0.29
N THR A 18 -20.42 3.04 -0.18
CA THR A 18 -20.84 3.87 -1.33
C THR A 18 -19.71 4.77 -1.81
N ARG A 19 -19.81 5.27 -3.04
CA ARG A 19 -18.78 6.13 -3.67
C ARG A 19 -18.38 7.34 -2.82
N ASP A 20 -19.34 7.94 -2.13
CA ASP A 20 -19.16 9.17 -1.33
C ASP A 20 -18.72 8.90 0.11
N ALA A 21 -18.96 7.67 0.58
CA ALA A 21 -18.62 7.24 1.93
C ALA A 21 -17.19 6.69 2.04
N ILE A 22 -16.65 6.11 0.96
CA ILE A 22 -15.33 5.50 0.98
C ILE A 22 -14.19 6.52 0.99
N GLU A 23 -13.09 6.15 1.62
CA GLU A 23 -11.80 6.80 1.56
C GLU A 23 -10.70 5.76 1.32
N LEU A 24 -9.66 6.18 0.61
CA LEU A 24 -8.52 5.33 0.29
C LEU A 24 -7.33 5.69 1.18
N TYR A 25 -6.65 4.68 1.70
CA TYR A 25 -5.48 4.83 2.57
C TYR A 25 -4.37 3.87 2.16
N TYR A 26 -3.13 4.26 2.42
CA TYR A 26 -1.98 3.37 2.38
C TYR A 26 -1.23 3.42 3.70
N GLU A 27 -0.49 2.36 3.98
CA GLU A 27 0.39 2.30 5.14
C GLU A 27 1.74 2.94 4.78
N ALA A 28 2.15 3.97 5.52
CA ALA A 28 3.46 4.60 5.32
C ALA A 28 4.44 4.14 6.40
N GLY A 29 5.68 3.88 5.97
CA GLY A 29 6.77 3.49 6.87
C GLY A 29 6.75 2.02 7.30
N SER A 30 5.90 1.19 6.70
CA SER A 30 5.89 -0.26 6.90
C SER A 30 6.68 -0.96 5.79
N GLY A 31 7.96 -1.23 6.07
CA GLY A 31 8.79 -2.09 5.23
C GLY A 31 9.95 -1.39 4.52
N SER A 32 10.81 -2.20 3.93
CA SER A 32 11.90 -1.77 3.05
C SER A 32 11.46 -1.86 1.58
N PRO A 33 11.88 -0.92 0.71
CA PRO A 33 11.66 -1.05 -0.73
C PRO A 33 12.22 -2.38 -1.24
N LEU A 34 11.56 -3.00 -2.23
CA LEU A 34 12.15 -4.15 -2.94
C LEU A 34 13.45 -3.73 -3.64
N SER A 35 14.43 -4.62 -3.63
CA SER A 35 15.57 -4.48 -4.55
C SER A 35 15.11 -4.63 -6.01
N LYS A 36 15.87 -4.07 -6.95
CA LYS A 36 15.60 -4.19 -8.40
C LYS A 36 15.47 -5.65 -8.83
N THR A 37 16.29 -6.53 -8.27
CA THR A 37 16.27 -7.98 -8.54
C THR A 37 15.00 -8.64 -8.02
N GLU A 38 14.57 -8.33 -6.80
CA GLU A 38 13.30 -8.83 -6.27
C GLU A 38 12.11 -8.34 -7.08
N TYR A 39 12.07 -7.05 -7.44
CA TYR A 39 11.01 -6.50 -8.28
C TYR A 39 10.91 -7.24 -9.64
N LEU A 40 12.04 -7.42 -10.32
CA LEU A 40 12.09 -8.12 -11.60
C LEU A 40 11.69 -9.60 -11.46
N ARG A 41 12.08 -10.27 -10.38
CA ARG A 41 11.66 -11.65 -10.09
C ARG A 41 10.15 -11.76 -9.99
N HIS A 42 9.48 -10.90 -9.22
CA HIS A 42 8.02 -10.92 -9.09
C HIS A 42 7.32 -10.57 -10.41
N LEU A 43 7.87 -9.64 -11.19
CA LEU A 43 7.30 -9.27 -12.49
C LEU A 43 7.38 -10.40 -13.52
N LEU A 44 8.46 -11.17 -13.49
CA LEU A 44 8.73 -12.26 -14.44
C LEU A 44 8.17 -13.61 -13.96
N GLU A 45 7.66 -13.70 -12.73
CA GLU A 45 7.13 -14.92 -12.15
C GLU A 45 6.03 -15.52 -13.05
N GLY A 46 6.15 -16.82 -13.37
CA GLY A 46 5.23 -17.51 -14.29
C GLY A 46 5.49 -17.23 -15.79
N THR A 47 6.52 -16.46 -16.15
CA THR A 47 6.93 -16.22 -17.54
C THR A 47 8.24 -16.94 -17.88
N ALA A 48 8.57 -17.06 -19.17
CA ALA A 48 9.85 -17.61 -19.61
C ALA A 48 11.07 -16.80 -19.11
N GLY A 49 10.87 -15.52 -18.76
CA GLY A 49 11.90 -14.65 -18.19
C GLY A 49 12.32 -15.02 -16.77
N ALA A 50 11.53 -15.82 -16.04
CA ALA A 50 11.88 -16.26 -14.68
C ALA A 50 13.12 -17.18 -14.63
N LEU A 51 13.48 -17.81 -15.76
CA LEU A 51 14.63 -18.71 -15.89
C LEU A 51 15.94 -17.98 -16.27
N ALA A 52 15.86 -16.68 -16.57
CA ALA A 52 17.01 -15.87 -16.94
C ALA A 52 17.76 -15.41 -15.66
N GLU A 53 18.72 -16.22 -15.20
CA GLU A 53 19.61 -15.92 -14.07
C GLU A 53 20.52 -14.69 -14.31
N SER A 54 20.66 -14.26 -15.58
CA SER A 54 21.52 -13.15 -16.01
C SER A 54 21.05 -11.75 -15.62
N ILE A 55 19.84 -11.61 -15.07
CA ILE A 55 19.30 -10.31 -14.59
C ILE A 55 19.83 -9.97 -13.18
N ILE A 56 20.47 -10.93 -12.49
CA ILE A 56 20.78 -10.85 -11.05
C ILE A 56 22.15 -10.20 -10.78
N GLU A 57 23.05 -10.17 -11.76
CA GLU A 57 24.39 -9.60 -11.59
C GLU A 57 24.53 -8.29 -12.37
N GLU A 58 24.24 -7.18 -11.70
CA GLU A 58 25.02 -5.93 -11.68
C GLU A 58 24.17 -4.80 -11.08
N GLU A 59 24.50 -4.43 -9.83
CA GLU A 59 24.85 -3.06 -9.42
C GLU A 59 24.91 -2.96 -7.89
N LYS A 60 26.14 -2.81 -7.40
CA LYS A 60 26.46 -2.30 -6.07
C LYS A 60 26.22 -0.80 -6.12
N ASP A 61 25.05 -0.32 -5.75
CA ASP A 61 24.86 1.12 -5.57
C ASP A 61 24.07 1.49 -4.30
N ALA A 62 24.49 2.62 -3.75
CA ALA A 62 24.49 2.96 -2.34
C ALA A 62 23.09 2.99 -1.71
N SER A 63 22.94 2.19 -0.65
CA SER A 63 21.93 2.41 0.38
C SER A 63 22.14 3.79 1.00
N VAL A 64 21.44 4.80 0.51
CA VAL A 64 21.30 6.06 1.25
C VAL A 64 20.36 5.75 2.41
N SER A 65 20.94 5.40 3.55
CA SER A 65 20.24 5.37 4.82
C SER A 65 19.79 6.80 5.12
N ILE A 66 18.50 7.08 4.94
CA ILE A 66 17.89 8.22 5.61
C ILE A 66 17.73 7.79 7.07
N THR A 67 18.83 7.79 7.80
CA THR A 67 18.81 7.95 9.25
C THR A 67 18.50 9.40 9.50
N ASP A 68 17.24 9.70 9.81
CA ASP A 68 16.95 10.83 10.66
C ASP A 68 16.01 10.39 11.77
N SER A 69 16.57 10.39 12.98
CA SER A 69 15.92 10.33 14.28
C SER A 69 15.11 9.06 14.61
N ALA A 70 15.86 8.02 14.98
CA ALA A 70 15.41 7.08 16.00
C ALA A 70 15.17 7.84 17.32
N SER A 71 13.95 8.33 17.50
CA SER A 71 13.37 8.42 18.84
C SER A 71 12.82 7.03 19.15
N ALA A 72 13.33 6.40 20.21
CA ALA A 72 12.80 5.16 20.75
C ALA A 72 11.36 5.40 21.25
N GLY A 73 10.41 5.34 20.33
CA GLY A 73 9.00 5.46 20.55
C GLY A 73 8.30 4.62 19.49
N LYS A 74 7.47 3.67 19.96
CA LYS A 74 6.53 2.85 19.18
C LYS A 74 6.30 3.42 17.78
N VAL A 75 6.82 2.75 16.74
CA VAL A 75 6.57 3.13 15.34
C VAL A 75 5.06 3.14 15.15
N SER A 76 4.44 4.32 15.20
CA SER A 76 3.01 4.45 14.99
C SER A 76 2.79 4.21 13.51
N VAL A 77 2.09 3.12 13.18
CA VAL A 77 1.61 2.88 11.82
C VAL A 77 0.92 4.15 11.33
N ARG A 78 1.47 4.78 10.29
CA ARG A 78 0.95 6.04 9.77
C ARG A 78 0.08 5.76 8.56
N TRP A 79 -1.23 5.70 8.78
CA TRP A 79 -2.21 5.69 7.69
C TRP A 79 -2.18 7.02 6.94
N VAL A 80 -1.88 6.98 5.65
CA VAL A 80 -1.89 8.17 4.80
C VAL A 80 -3.07 8.08 3.84
N LYS A 81 -3.94 9.09 3.90
CA LYS A 81 -5.10 9.21 3.01
C LYS A 81 -4.63 9.53 1.59
N VAL A 82 -5.11 8.75 0.63
CA VAL A 82 -4.86 8.94 -0.80
C VAL A 82 -5.71 10.10 -1.32
N ASN A 83 -5.11 10.97 -2.13
CA ASN A 83 -5.86 11.94 -2.93
C ASN A 83 -6.28 11.29 -4.25
N GLU A 84 -7.57 10.98 -4.38
CA GLU A 84 -8.13 10.29 -5.56
C GLU A 84 -8.02 11.09 -6.86
N LYS A 85 -7.68 12.38 -6.82
CA LYS A 85 -7.40 13.19 -8.02
C LYS A 85 -5.99 12.96 -8.58
N LYS A 86 -5.11 12.27 -7.85
CA LYS A 86 -3.76 11.94 -8.30
C LYS A 86 -3.74 10.64 -9.08
N THR A 87 -2.79 10.52 -9.99
CA THR A 87 -2.52 9.23 -10.63
C THR A 87 -1.86 8.28 -9.64
N LEU A 88 -1.98 6.98 -9.89
CA LEU A 88 -1.26 5.97 -9.11
C LEU A 88 0.25 6.27 -9.12
N HIS A 89 0.82 6.59 -10.28
CA HIS A 89 2.23 6.98 -10.40
C HIS A 89 2.61 8.13 -9.45
N ASP A 90 1.80 9.19 -9.36
CA ASP A 90 2.08 10.33 -8.49
C ASP A 90 2.03 9.97 -7.00
N VAL A 91 1.21 8.98 -6.63
CA VAL A 91 1.13 8.45 -5.27
C VAL A 91 2.36 7.58 -4.97
N LEU A 92 2.70 6.67 -5.89
CA LEU A 92 3.82 5.74 -5.73
C LEU A 92 5.19 6.42 -5.73
N ARG A 93 5.33 7.55 -6.42
CA ARG A 93 6.58 8.32 -6.46
C ARG A 93 6.84 9.12 -5.17
N GLN A 94 5.87 9.22 -4.26
CA GLN A 94 6.08 10.01 -3.04
C GLN A 94 7.13 9.34 -2.14
N PRO A 95 8.09 10.09 -1.57
CA PRO A 95 9.22 9.53 -0.83
C PRO A 95 8.80 8.79 0.46
N ASN A 96 7.61 9.08 0.97
CA ASN A 96 7.00 8.42 2.14
C ASN A 96 6.12 7.22 1.78
N PHE A 97 6.02 6.88 0.49
CA PHE A 97 5.29 5.71 -0.01
C PHE A 97 6.29 4.58 -0.24
N VAL A 98 6.65 3.88 0.83
CA VAL A 98 7.48 2.66 0.73
C VAL A 98 6.56 1.46 0.65
N ILE A 99 6.55 0.80 -0.50
CA ILE A 99 5.78 -0.42 -0.71
C ILE A 99 6.69 -1.61 -0.43
N PRO A 100 6.35 -2.48 0.53
CA PRO A 100 6.90 -3.82 0.56
C PRO A 100 6.23 -4.63 -0.56
N GLY A 101 6.86 -4.71 -1.73
CA GLY A 101 6.36 -5.55 -2.83
C GLY A 101 5.27 -4.92 -3.70
N ILE A 102 4.04 -5.44 -3.59
CA ILE A 102 2.89 -5.04 -4.41
C ILE A 102 2.14 -3.89 -3.72
N PRO A 103 1.79 -2.80 -4.43
CA PRO A 103 1.07 -1.68 -3.81
C PRO A 103 -0.26 -2.13 -3.18
N VAL A 104 -0.39 -1.95 -1.87
CA VAL A 104 -1.64 -2.20 -1.15
C VAL A 104 -2.33 -0.88 -0.82
N VAL A 105 -3.61 -0.78 -1.19
CA VAL A 105 -4.47 0.35 -0.83
C VAL A 105 -5.68 -0.17 -0.08
N TYR A 106 -5.94 0.40 1.08
CA TYR A 106 -7.07 0.08 1.95
C TYR A 106 -8.23 1.00 1.62
N VAL A 107 -9.40 0.42 1.37
CA VAL A 107 -10.66 1.15 1.19
C VAL A 107 -11.43 1.07 2.49
N VAL A 108 -11.76 2.20 3.09
CA VAL A 108 -12.48 2.27 4.36
C VAL A 108 -13.69 3.18 4.20
N SER A 109 -14.86 2.72 4.60
CA SER A 109 -16.06 3.57 4.61
C SER A 109 -16.15 4.41 5.88
N LYS A 110 -16.36 5.73 5.72
CA LYS A 110 -16.67 6.68 6.82
C LYS A 110 -17.99 6.41 7.51
N SER A 111 -18.94 5.74 6.85
CA SER A 111 -20.24 5.41 7.43
C SER A 111 -20.22 4.09 8.22
N SER A 112 -19.12 3.33 8.16
CA SER A 112 -18.96 2.11 8.93
C SER A 112 -18.53 2.41 10.36
N SER A 113 -19.07 1.65 11.33
CA SER A 113 -18.62 1.66 12.72
C SER A 113 -17.13 1.33 12.89
N PHE A 114 -16.51 0.67 11.89
CA PHE A 114 -15.09 0.36 11.87
C PHE A 114 -14.21 1.60 11.65
N TYR A 115 -14.72 2.68 11.04
CA TYR A 115 -13.92 3.84 10.64
C TYR A 115 -13.13 4.46 11.79
N GLU A 116 -13.77 4.66 12.94
CA GLU A 116 -13.12 5.22 14.13
C GLU A 116 -12.00 4.31 14.65
N LYS A 117 -12.21 2.99 14.65
CA LYS A 117 -11.18 2.03 15.05
C LYS A 117 -9.96 2.08 14.12
N PHE A 118 -10.19 2.26 12.83
CA PHE A 118 -9.13 2.43 11.83
C PHE A 118 -8.36 3.75 12.04
N LYS A 119 -9.08 4.86 12.18
CA LYS A 119 -8.51 6.21 12.36
C LYS A 119 -7.71 6.34 13.66
N ASP A 120 -8.13 5.66 14.72
CA ASP A 120 -7.42 5.59 16.00
C ASP A 120 -6.09 4.80 15.91
N GLY A 121 -5.78 4.17 14.78
CA GLY A 121 -4.60 3.31 14.62
C GLY A 121 -4.67 2.04 15.46
N LYS A 122 -5.86 1.63 15.90
CA LYS A 122 -6.11 0.43 16.73
C LYS A 122 -6.29 -0.84 15.88
N TRP A 123 -6.19 -0.72 14.56
CA TRP A 123 -6.28 -1.82 13.63
C TRP A 123 -4.98 -1.99 12.86
N VAL A 124 -4.57 -3.24 12.71
CA VAL A 124 -3.43 -3.67 11.90
C VAL A 124 -3.93 -4.65 10.83
N PRO A 125 -3.36 -4.63 9.62
CA PRO A 125 -3.69 -5.62 8.60
C PRO A 125 -3.48 -7.05 9.08
N PRO A 126 -4.32 -8.02 8.67
CA PRO A 126 -4.02 -9.42 8.87
C PRO A 126 -2.73 -9.82 8.11
N PRO A 127 -2.00 -10.83 8.62
CA PRO A 127 -0.77 -11.33 8.00
C PRO A 127 -0.99 -11.99 6.63
#